data_AF-A0A3B0TFW1-F1
#
_entry.id   AF-A0A3B0TFW1-F1
#
_cell.length_a   1.000
_cell.length_b   1.000
_cell.length_c   1.000
_cell.angle_alpha   90.00
_cell.angle_beta   90.00
_cell.angle_gamma   90.00
#
_symmetry.space_group_name_H-M   'P 1'
#
loop_
_entity.id
_entity.type
_entity.pdbx_description
1 polymer ?
#
loop_
_entity_poly.entity_id
_entity_poly.type
_entity_poly.pdbx_seq_one_letter_code
_entity_poly.pdbx_strand_id
1 'polypeptide(L)'
;AAVLSETKLLRDGDGLLLISTAIEPTGAYSTYGRLTATFLPAATNEEPELLGARDNVAGYPDAPHRLVEIPFGFFSLGAGELTLRYEGGGEYTGRVFDERSFTIAPPK
;
A
#
# COMPACT_ATOMS: atom_id res chain seq x y z
N ALA A 1 4.69 -12.94 9.49
CA ALA A 1 5.16 -11.58 9.16
C ALA A 1 5.28 -11.51 7.65
N ALA A 2 5.14 -10.33 7.07
CA ALA A 2 5.28 -10.13 5.63
C ALA A 2 5.92 -8.77 5.40
N VAL A 3 6.60 -8.63 4.27
CA VAL A 3 7.16 -7.36 3.81
C VAL A 3 6.48 -6.93 2.53
N LEU A 4 6.37 -5.62 2.34
CA LEU A 4 6.02 -5.03 1.06
C LEU A 4 7.27 -5.01 0.19
N SER A 5 7.14 -5.30 -1.10
CA SER A 5 8.22 -5.21 -2.08
C SER A 5 7.69 -4.71 -3.42
N GLU A 6 8.61 -4.37 -4.33
CA GLU A 6 8.30 -3.96 -5.71
C GLU A 6 7.24 -2.86 -5.87
N THR A 7 7.12 -1.98 -4.89
CA THR A 7 6.08 -0.95 -4.88
C THR A 7 6.26 0.05 -6.03
N LYS A 8 5.20 0.24 -6.83
CA LYS A 8 5.17 1.12 -8.00
C LYS A 8 3.87 1.91 -8.04
N LEU A 9 3.97 3.22 -8.24
CA LEU A 9 2.84 4.08 -8.61
C LEU A 9 2.65 3.98 -10.13
N LEU A 10 1.48 3.50 -10.55
CA LEU A 10 1.14 3.20 -11.94
C LEU A 10 -0.14 3.93 -12.35
N ARG A 11 -0.56 3.71 -13.59
CA ARG A 11 -1.88 4.09 -14.11
C ARG A 11 -2.64 2.84 -14.55
N ASP A 12 -3.94 2.79 -14.31
CA ASP A 12 -4.83 1.75 -14.84
C ASP A 12 -5.14 1.96 -16.33
N GLY A 13 -6.00 1.09 -16.88
CA GLY A 13 -6.44 1.17 -18.28
C GLY A 13 -7.22 2.46 -18.63
N ASP A 14 -7.76 3.15 -17.63
CA ASP A 14 -8.48 4.42 -17.79
C ASP A 14 -7.56 5.63 -17.55
N GLY A 15 -6.28 5.39 -17.24
CA GLY A 15 -5.29 6.42 -16.96
C GLY A 15 -5.32 6.98 -15.54
N LEU A 16 -6.13 6.42 -14.64
CA LEU A 16 -6.21 6.81 -13.23
C LEU A 16 -5.07 6.18 -12.44
N LEU A 17 -4.61 6.86 -11.39
CA LEU A 17 -3.52 6.38 -10.55
C LEU A 17 -3.93 5.14 -9.76
N LEU A 18 -3.00 4.19 -9.65
CA LEU A 18 -3.05 3.05 -8.75
C LEU A 18 -1.68 2.84 -8.12
N ILE A 19 -1.65 2.28 -6.93
CA ILE A 19 -0.41 1.75 -6.32
C ILE A 19 -0.43 0.23 -6.40
N SER A 20 0.65 -0.33 -6.92
CA SER A 20 0.87 -1.77 -7.02
C SER A 20 2.02 -2.14 -6.10
N THR A 21 1.84 -3.15 -5.26
CA THR A 21 2.89 -3.65 -4.36
C THR A 21 2.81 -5.15 -4.26
N ALA A 22 3.95 -5.81 -4.13
CA ALA A 22 4.01 -7.20 -3.77
C ALA A 22 4.01 -7.37 -2.24
N ILE A 23 3.42 -8.46 -1.78
CA ILE A 23 3.46 -8.93 -0.40
C ILE A 23 4.24 -10.23 -0.38
N GLU A 24 5.29 -10.23 0.45
CA GLU A 24 6.22 -11.35 0.60
C GLU A 24 6.17 -11.86 2.04
N PRO A 25 5.48 -12.99 2.30
CA PRO A 25 5.50 -13.64 3.60
C PRO A 25 6.91 -14.10 3.96
N THR A 26 7.37 -13.75 5.17
CA THR A 26 8.72 -14.10 5.65
C THR A 26 8.71 -15.19 6.72
N GLY A 27 7.54 -15.71 7.08
CA GLY A 27 7.38 -16.74 8.12
C GLY A 27 6.78 -18.04 7.59
N ALA A 28 6.73 -19.05 8.46
CA ALA A 28 6.14 -20.36 8.16
C ALA A 28 4.60 -20.35 8.06
N TYR A 29 3.96 -19.24 8.41
CA TYR A 29 2.51 -19.08 8.46
C TYR A 29 2.07 -17.96 7.53
N SER A 30 0.88 -18.12 6.96
CA SER A 30 0.24 -17.09 6.15
C SER A 30 0.03 -15.81 6.95
N THR A 31 0.09 -14.68 6.26
CA THR A 31 -0.39 -13.40 6.79
C THR A 31 -1.78 -13.13 6.27
N TYR A 32 -2.56 -12.38 7.05
CA TYR A 32 -3.89 -11.94 6.67
C TYR A 32 -4.14 -10.55 7.23
N GLY A 33 -4.74 -9.66 6.44
CA GLY A 33 -4.98 -8.31 6.88
C GLY A 33 -5.47 -7.34 5.80
N ARG A 34 -5.13 -6.08 6.00
CA ARG A 34 -5.56 -4.94 5.18
C ARG A 34 -4.35 -4.14 4.73
N LEU A 35 -4.32 -3.82 3.45
CA LEU A 35 -3.35 -2.88 2.88
C LEU A 35 -4.03 -1.52 2.72
N THR A 36 -3.46 -0.46 3.28
CA THR A 36 -3.94 0.92 3.16
C THR A 36 -2.91 1.79 2.47
N ALA A 37 -3.39 2.77 1.70
CA ALA A 37 -2.59 3.81 1.09
C ALA A 37 -3.06 5.17 1.62
N THR A 38 -2.17 5.90 2.29
CA THR A 38 -2.45 7.26 2.79
C THR A 38 -1.51 8.29 2.16
N PHE A 39 -1.95 9.54 2.05
CA PHE A 39 -1.16 10.62 1.49
C PHE A 39 -1.11 11.83 2.41
N LEU A 40 0.06 12.43 2.55
CA LEU A 40 0.28 13.68 3.28
C LEU A 40 0.82 14.73 2.31
N PRO A 41 0.03 15.77 1.95
CA PRO A 41 0.51 16.83 1.08
C PRO A 41 1.68 17.61 1.71
N ALA A 42 2.71 17.94 0.92
CA ALA A 42 3.95 18.56 1.41
C ALA A 42 3.76 19.99 1.98
N ALA A 43 2.67 20.67 1.63
CA ALA A 43 2.41 22.07 1.97
C ALA A 43 1.38 22.26 3.10
N THR A 44 0.99 21.18 3.78
CA THR A 44 -0.11 21.20 4.75
C THR A 44 0.32 20.59 6.09
N ASN A 45 -0.12 21.18 7.20
CA ASN A 45 -0.11 20.52 8.53
C ASN A 45 -1.37 19.64 8.70
N GLU A 46 -1.87 19.08 7.60
CA GLU A 46 -3.07 18.25 7.60
C GLU A 46 -2.73 16.83 8.05
N GLU A 47 -3.75 16.09 8.48
CA GLU A 47 -3.64 14.67 8.76
C GLU A 47 -3.53 13.89 7.44
N PRO A 48 -2.82 12.74 7.40
CA PRO A 48 -2.76 11.91 6.21
C PRO A 48 -4.16 11.50 5.72
N GLU A 49 -4.46 11.74 4.45
CA GLU A 49 -5.71 11.34 3.82
C GLU A 49 -5.65 9.89 3.34
N LEU A 50 -6.75 9.13 3.48
CA LEU A 50 -6.84 7.78 2.93
C LEU A 50 -7.14 7.85 1.43
N LEU A 51 -6.18 7.45 0.60
CA LEU A 51 -6.35 7.34 -0.84
C LEU A 51 -7.11 6.08 -1.25
N GLY A 52 -6.91 4.99 -0.51
CA GLY A 52 -7.57 3.72 -0.79
C GLY A 52 -7.14 2.60 0.13
N ALA A 53 -7.90 1.50 0.09
CA ALA A 53 -7.59 0.31 0.86
C ALA A 53 -7.99 -0.97 0.13
N ARG A 54 -7.30 -2.05 0.47
CA ARG A 54 -7.66 -3.42 0.10
C ARG A 54 -7.74 -4.28 1.35
N ASP A 55 -8.94 -4.74 1.66
CA ASP A 55 -9.20 -5.70 2.72
C ASP A 55 -8.98 -7.14 2.24
N ASN A 56 -8.97 -8.08 3.18
CA ASN A 56 -8.85 -9.52 2.93
C ASN A 56 -7.58 -9.91 2.14
N VAL A 57 -6.49 -9.19 2.42
CA VAL A 57 -5.20 -9.38 1.78
C VAL A 57 -4.42 -10.44 2.54
N ALA A 58 -4.13 -11.56 1.87
CA ALA A 58 -3.41 -12.69 2.45
C ALA A 58 -2.12 -12.98 1.71
N GLY A 59 -1.02 -13.14 2.43
CA GLY A 59 0.23 -13.65 1.87
C GLY A 59 0.41 -15.11 2.30
N TYR A 60 0.68 -16.02 1.35
CA TYR A 60 0.83 -17.45 1.62
C TYR A 60 2.30 -17.90 1.47
N PRO A 61 2.84 -18.74 2.37
CA PRO A 61 4.24 -19.18 2.27
C PRO A 61 4.59 -19.94 0.99
N ASP A 62 3.61 -20.59 0.36
CA ASP A 62 3.72 -21.32 -0.91
C ASP A 62 3.51 -20.42 -2.15
N ALA A 63 3.05 -19.18 -1.95
CA ALA A 63 2.96 -18.13 -2.95
C ALA A 63 3.74 -16.89 -2.43
N PRO A 64 5.09 -16.96 -2.46
CA PRO A 64 5.94 -16.00 -1.75
C PRO A 64 5.88 -14.57 -2.31
N HIS A 65 5.14 -14.36 -3.39
CA HIS A 65 5.02 -13.08 -4.05
C HIS A 65 3.57 -12.88 -4.52
N ARG A 66 2.79 -12.12 -3.76
CA ARG A 66 1.42 -11.75 -4.12
C ARG A 66 1.34 -10.29 -4.50
N LEU A 67 0.99 -10.00 -5.75
CA LEU A 67 0.71 -8.65 -6.20
C LEU A 67 -0.65 -8.16 -5.67
N VAL A 68 -0.69 -6.93 -5.16
CA VAL A 68 -1.89 -6.26 -4.67
C VAL A 68 -1.93 -4.85 -5.23
N GLU A 69 -3.08 -4.46 -5.76
CA GLU A 69 -3.31 -3.16 -6.37
C GLU A 69 -4.43 -2.39 -5.67
N ILE A 70 -4.14 -1.13 -5.33
CA ILE A 70 -5.10 -0.17 -4.79
C ILE A 70 -5.30 0.92 -5.84
N PRO A 71 -6.42 0.91 -6.58
CA PRO A 71 -6.77 2.02 -7.46
C PRO A 71 -7.19 3.22 -6.61
N PHE A 72 -6.76 4.41 -7.00
CA PHE A 72 -7.06 5.65 -6.27
C PHE A 72 -8.21 6.45 -6.89
N GLY A 73 -8.48 6.26 -8.18
CA GLY A 73 -9.61 6.92 -8.85
C GLY A 73 -9.38 8.38 -9.26
N PHE A 74 -8.13 8.86 -9.28
CA PHE A 74 -7.78 10.21 -9.75
C PHE A 74 -6.56 10.21 -10.68
N PHE A 75 -6.38 11.28 -11.46
CA PHE A 75 -5.34 11.36 -12.50
C PHE A 75 -3.95 11.76 -12.01
N SER A 76 -3.85 12.42 -10.86
CA SER A 76 -2.58 12.97 -10.36
C SER A 76 -2.60 13.13 -8.85
N LEU A 77 -1.43 12.99 -8.24
CA LEU A 77 -1.16 13.41 -6.87
C LEU A 77 -0.30 14.66 -6.88
N GLY A 78 -0.52 15.55 -5.91
CA GLY A 78 0.36 16.67 -5.66
C GLY A 78 1.71 16.25 -5.08
N ALA A 79 2.55 17.23 -4.75
CA ALA A 79 3.76 16.98 -3.97
C ALA A 79 3.38 16.52 -2.55
N GLY A 80 4.01 15.46 -2.04
CA GLY A 80 3.70 14.95 -0.70
C GLY A 80 4.36 13.61 -0.41
N GLU A 81 3.93 12.98 0.66
CA GLU A 81 4.36 11.64 1.07
C GLU A 81 3.20 10.65 0.92
N LEU A 82 3.41 9.60 0.13
CA LEU A 82 2.50 8.46 0.02
C LEU A 82 3.01 7.36 0.95
N THR A 83 2.15 6.82 1.79
CA THR A 83 2.47 5.73 2.72
C THR A 83 1.60 4.52 2.42
N LEU A 84 2.22 3.36 2.22
CA LEU A 84 1.57 2.06 2.22
C LEU A 84 1.77 1.39 3.57
N ARG A 85 0.70 0.87 4.16
CA ARG A 85 0.76 0.09 5.39
C ARG A 85 0.01 -1.22 5.25
N TYR A 86 0.67 -2.33 5.58
CA TYR A 86 0.03 -3.64 5.68
C TYR A 86 -0.19 -3.98 7.16
N GLU A 87 -1.46 -3.91 7.59
CA GLU A 87 -1.88 -4.20 8.96
C GLU A 87 -2.54 -5.58 9.02
N GLY A 88 -2.24 -6.33 10.08
CA GLY A 88 -2.83 -7.63 10.33
C GLY A 88 -4.31 -7.56 10.69
N GLY A 89 -5.08 -8.54 10.22
CA GLY A 89 -6.49 -8.72 10.54
C GLY A 89 -6.76 -10.05 11.24
N GLY A 90 -7.95 -10.19 11.85
CA GLY A 90 -8.32 -11.39 12.59
C GLY A 90 -7.42 -11.61 13.80
N GLU A 91 -6.72 -12.74 13.85
CA GLU A 91 -5.75 -13.05 14.92
C GLU A 91 -4.53 -12.11 14.95
N TYR A 92 -4.27 -11.38 13.85
CA TYR A 92 -3.17 -10.43 13.73
C TYR A 92 -3.59 -8.97 13.98
N THR A 93 -4.82 -8.73 14.46
CA THR A 93 -5.33 -7.38 14.70
C THR A 93 -4.41 -6.58 15.63
N GLY A 94 -4.11 -5.33 15.24
CA GLY A 94 -3.22 -4.43 15.99
C GLY A 94 -1.73 -4.59 15.67
N ARG A 95 -1.37 -5.50 14.76
CA ARG A 95 0.01 -5.69 14.30
C ARG A 95 0.22 -5.03 12.93
N VAL A 96 1.23 -4.18 12.81
CA VAL A 96 1.75 -3.75 11.51
C VAL A 96 2.74 -4.82 11.02
N PHE A 97 2.51 -5.36 9.82
CA PHE A 97 3.45 -6.28 9.20
C PHE A 97 4.60 -5.54 8.54
N ASP A 98 4.28 -4.51 7.75
CA ASP A 98 5.26 -3.63 7.12
C ASP A 98 4.62 -2.28 6.75
N GLU A 99 5.46 -1.27 6.61
CA GLU A 99 5.09 0.10 6.21
C GLU A 99 6.17 0.67 5.29
N ARG A 100 5.75 1.36 4.23
CA ARG A 100 6.64 2.03 3.28
C ARG A 100 6.13 3.40 2.92
N SER A 101 7.00 4.39 2.97
CA SER A 101 6.70 5.76 2.55
C SER A 101 7.52 6.15 1.32
N PHE A 102 6.93 6.96 0.44
CA PHE A 102 7.54 7.43 -0.79
C PHE A 102 7.23 8.91 -0.97
N THR A 103 8.27 9.70 -1.27
CA THR A 103 8.08 11.10 -1.66
C THR A 103 7.54 11.16 -3.09
N ILE A 104 6.37 11.78 -3.24
CA ILE A 104 5.79 12.14 -4.53
C ILE A 104 6.23 13.57 -4.86
N ALA A 105 6.93 13.73 -5.98
CA ALA A 105 7.28 15.03 -6.54
C ALA A 105 6.48 15.26 -7.82
N PRO A 106 6.04 16.50 -8.10
CA PRO A 106 5.40 16.82 -9.37
C PRO A 106 6.39 16.59 -10.53
N PRO A 107 5.89 16.18 -11.71
CA PRO A 107 6.73 16.08 -12.90
C PRO A 107 7.35 17.45 -13.22
N LYS A 108 8.63 17.45 -13.59
CA LYS A 108 9.34 18.65 -14.07
C LYS A 108 8.90 19.03 -15.47
#